data_AF-C6HVR8-F1
#
_entry.id   AF-C6HVR8-F1
#
_cell.length_a   1.000
_cell.length_b   1.000
_cell.length_c   1.000
_cell.angle_alpha   90.00
_cell.angle_beta   90.00
_cell.angle_gamma   90.00
#
_symmetry.space_group_name_H-M   'P 1'
#
loop_
_entity.id
_entity.type
_entity.pdbx_description
1 polymer ?
#
loop_
_entity_poly.entity_id
_entity_poly.type
_entity_poly.pdbx_seq_one_letter_code
_entity_poly.pdbx_strand_id
1 'polypeptide(L)'
;MEELSLAFEERLQEIESYLKFLEGVEAEARFGVPRLGRAGVLITVQQQRILYSGIFLQLYNLVEATVVRCLDSVTKAATKAGMWLPGDLSEELRQEWVRVMAHTHIDLNYENRLKYALVLCQHLIESLPVTNFRLESGGGGSWDDSAIEDITTRLGCQLKVSKQVYQDIKRPFKDDLGPLALVKKLRNSLAHG
;
A
#
# COMPACT_ATOMS: atom_id res chain seq x y z
N MET A 1 -10.53 12.77 -1.48
CA MET A 1 -11.10 11.91 -0.42
C MET A 1 -12.19 11.02 -0.98
N GLU A 2 -13.23 11.55 -1.62
CA GLU A 2 -14.29 10.73 -2.24
C GLU A 2 -13.76 9.68 -3.23
N GLU A 3 -12.86 10.05 -4.14
CA GLU A 3 -12.25 9.10 -5.09
C GLU A 3 -11.50 7.94 -4.39
N LEU A 4 -10.86 8.21 -3.24
CA LEU A 4 -10.14 7.20 -2.48
C LEU A 4 -11.09 6.26 -1.75
N SER A 5 -12.13 6.82 -1.13
CA SER A 5 -13.19 6.04 -0.47
C SER A 5 -13.93 5.15 -1.46
N LEU A 6 -14.32 5.68 -2.62
CA LEU A 6 -14.99 4.91 -3.67
C LEU A 6 -14.12 3.75 -4.17
N ALA A 7 -12.85 4.01 -4.50
CA ALA A 7 -11.94 2.97 -4.95
C ALA A 7 -11.70 1.88 -3.88
N PHE A 8 -11.65 2.27 -2.61
CA PHE A 8 -11.55 1.32 -1.49
C PHE A 8 -12.83 0.47 -1.37
N GLU A 9 -14.00 1.11 -1.39
CA GLU A 9 -15.30 0.44 -1.27
C GLU A 9 -15.56 -0.55 -2.41
N GLU A 10 -15.23 -0.18 -3.66
CA GLU A 10 -15.32 -1.10 -4.81
C GLU A 10 -14.47 -2.36 -4.59
N ARG A 11 -13.21 -2.20 -4.16
CA ARG A 11 -12.31 -3.33 -3.91
C ARG A 11 -12.75 -4.15 -2.71
N LEU A 12 -13.29 -3.51 -1.68
CA LEU A 12 -13.85 -4.20 -0.52
C LEU A 12 -15.05 -5.06 -0.93
N GLN A 13 -15.96 -4.53 -1.75
CA GLN A 13 -17.12 -5.28 -2.26
C GLN A 13 -16.71 -6.49 -3.12
N GLU A 14 -15.66 -6.36 -3.95
CA GLU A 14 -15.08 -7.49 -4.69
C GLU A 14 -14.59 -8.59 -3.74
N ILE A 15 -13.85 -8.21 -2.69
CA ILE A 15 -13.31 -9.12 -1.68
C ILE A 15 -14.42 -9.79 -0.88
N GLU A 16 -15.42 -9.03 -0.41
CA GLU A 16 -16.56 -9.56 0.31
C GLU A 16 -17.37 -10.55 -0.53
N SER A 17 -17.56 -10.25 -1.83
CA SER A 17 -18.22 -11.15 -2.77
C SER A 17 -17.41 -12.44 -2.95
N TYR A 18 -16.09 -12.34 -3.00
CA TYR A 18 -15.21 -13.50 -3.09
C TYR A 18 -15.22 -14.34 -1.80
N LEU A 19 -15.22 -13.70 -0.62
CA LEU A 19 -15.36 -14.40 0.67
C LEU A 19 -16.67 -15.18 0.76
N LYS A 20 -17.80 -14.57 0.38
CA LYS A 20 -19.10 -15.27 0.33
C LYS A 20 -19.06 -16.50 -0.59
N PHE A 21 -18.36 -16.39 -1.73
CA PHE A 21 -18.15 -17.53 -2.62
C PHE A 21 -17.32 -18.64 -1.94
N LEU A 22 -16.22 -18.29 -1.27
CA LEU A 22 -15.38 -19.25 -0.55
C LEU A 22 -16.12 -19.94 0.59
N GLU A 23 -16.94 -19.20 1.35
CA GLU A 23 -17.81 -19.76 2.40
C GLU A 23 -18.78 -20.80 1.84
N GLY A 24 -19.35 -20.56 0.65
CA GLY A 24 -20.21 -21.53 -0.04
C GLY A 24 -19.45 -22.79 -0.46
N VAL A 25 -18.22 -22.64 -0.97
CA VAL A 25 -17.36 -23.79 -1.32
C VAL A 25 -16.99 -24.59 -0.07
N GLU A 26 -16.68 -23.93 1.04
CA GLU A 26 -16.34 -24.59 2.30
C GLU A 26 -17.56 -25.32 2.90
N ALA A 27 -18.74 -24.73 2.83
CA ALA A 27 -19.98 -25.35 3.29
C ALA A 27 -20.27 -26.65 2.54
N GLU A 28 -20.18 -26.64 1.20
CA GLU A 28 -20.34 -27.85 0.38
C GLU A 28 -19.25 -28.89 0.66
N ALA A 29 -18.02 -28.46 0.94
CA ALA A 29 -16.91 -29.35 1.28
C ALA A 29 -17.17 -30.20 2.55
N ARG A 30 -18.04 -29.74 3.46
CA ARG A 30 -18.42 -30.48 4.67
C ARG A 30 -19.32 -31.69 4.38
N PHE A 31 -20.02 -31.69 3.25
CA PHE A 31 -20.95 -32.76 2.87
C PHE A 31 -20.39 -33.70 1.79
N GLY A 32 -19.16 -33.44 1.31
CA GLY A 32 -18.49 -34.23 0.29
C GLY A 32 -17.56 -33.37 -0.54
N VAL A 33 -17.00 -33.91 -1.63
CA VAL A 33 -16.16 -33.09 -2.51
C VAL A 33 -17.04 -32.06 -3.24
N PRO A 34 -16.77 -30.75 -3.08
CA PRO A 34 -17.64 -29.70 -3.62
C PRO A 34 -17.70 -29.76 -5.14
N ARG A 35 -18.85 -29.38 -5.72
CA ARG A 35 -19.15 -29.49 -7.16
C ARG A 35 -19.73 -28.19 -7.70
N LEU A 36 -19.38 -27.87 -8.95
CA LEU A 36 -20.01 -26.78 -9.69
C LEU A 36 -21.40 -27.21 -10.21
N GLY A 37 -22.42 -27.14 -9.36
CA GLY A 37 -23.78 -27.60 -9.67
C GLY A 37 -23.95 -29.12 -9.50
N ARG A 38 -25.18 -29.63 -9.68
CA ARG A 38 -25.56 -31.01 -9.31
C ARG A 38 -24.80 -32.11 -10.05
N ALA A 39 -24.40 -31.86 -11.30
CA ALA A 39 -23.67 -32.82 -12.15
C ALA A 39 -22.33 -32.26 -12.65
N GLY A 40 -21.83 -31.17 -12.04
CA GLY A 40 -20.64 -30.50 -12.56
C GLY A 40 -19.33 -31.05 -12.03
N VAL A 41 -18.28 -30.31 -12.41
CA VAL A 41 -16.88 -30.62 -12.11
C VAL A 41 -16.63 -30.58 -10.60
N LEU A 42 -15.90 -31.59 -10.11
CA LEU A 42 -15.40 -31.65 -8.74
C LEU A 42 -14.35 -30.55 -8.52
N ILE A 43 -14.52 -29.77 -7.45
CA ILE A 43 -13.50 -28.81 -7.01
C ILE A 43 -12.51 -29.58 -6.14
N THR A 44 -11.34 -29.85 -6.71
CA THR A 44 -10.28 -30.63 -6.04
C THR A 44 -9.70 -29.87 -4.84
N VAL A 45 -9.05 -30.57 -3.93
CA VAL A 45 -8.34 -29.94 -2.79
C VAL A 45 -7.29 -28.94 -3.28
N GLN A 46 -6.63 -29.23 -4.41
CA GLN A 46 -5.69 -28.29 -5.03
C GLN A 46 -6.39 -27.00 -5.50
N GLN A 47 -7.54 -27.12 -6.16
CA GLN A 47 -8.33 -25.96 -6.59
C GLN A 47 -8.85 -25.15 -5.39
N GLN A 48 -9.29 -25.81 -4.33
CA GLN A 48 -9.68 -25.12 -3.09
C GLN A 48 -8.52 -24.34 -2.48
N ARG A 49 -7.30 -24.91 -2.44
CA ARG A 49 -6.11 -24.19 -1.99
C ARG A 49 -5.80 -22.98 -2.85
N ILE A 50 -5.91 -23.08 -4.18
CA ILE A 50 -5.73 -21.95 -5.10
C ILE A 50 -6.75 -20.84 -4.80
N LEU A 51 -8.01 -21.23 -4.60
CA LEU A 51 -9.09 -20.29 -4.27
C LEU A 51 -8.82 -19.58 -2.93
N TYR A 52 -8.49 -20.32 -1.88
CA TYR A 52 -8.17 -19.73 -0.58
C TYR A 52 -6.93 -18.85 -0.63
N SER A 53 -5.88 -19.25 -1.36
CA SER A 53 -4.69 -18.41 -1.53
C SER A 53 -5.00 -17.07 -2.21
N GLY A 54 -5.97 -17.05 -3.12
CA GLY A 54 -6.41 -15.84 -3.81
C GLY A 54 -6.90 -14.73 -2.87
N ILE A 55 -7.47 -15.07 -1.70
CA ILE A 55 -7.97 -14.05 -0.77
C ILE A 55 -6.84 -13.20 -0.19
N PHE A 56 -5.70 -13.81 0.15
CA PHE A 56 -4.58 -13.10 0.74
C PHE A 56 -3.94 -12.15 -0.26
N LEU A 57 -3.92 -12.53 -1.54
CA LEU A 57 -3.49 -11.64 -2.61
C LEU A 57 -4.43 -10.44 -2.76
N GLN A 58 -5.75 -10.66 -2.78
CA GLN A 58 -6.72 -9.57 -2.90
C GLN A 58 -6.68 -8.62 -1.68
N LEU A 59 -6.62 -9.16 -0.47
CA LEU A 59 -6.48 -8.38 0.77
C LEU A 59 -5.20 -7.55 0.77
N TYR A 60 -4.07 -8.14 0.36
CA TYR A 60 -2.81 -7.42 0.25
C TYR A 60 -2.90 -6.29 -0.79
N ASN A 61 -3.45 -6.58 -1.97
CA ASN A 61 -3.61 -5.61 -3.04
C ASN A 61 -4.52 -4.44 -2.63
N LEU A 62 -5.57 -4.69 -1.83
CA LEU A 62 -6.41 -3.64 -1.26
C LEU A 62 -5.58 -2.69 -0.40
N VAL A 63 -4.77 -3.22 0.52
CA VAL A 63 -3.91 -2.42 1.41
C VAL A 63 -2.90 -1.63 0.59
N GLU A 64 -2.17 -2.29 -0.30
CA GLU A 64 -1.17 -1.66 -1.16
C GLU A 64 -1.76 -0.55 -2.03
N ALA A 65 -2.86 -0.81 -2.73
CA ALA A 65 -3.52 0.17 -3.57
C ALA A 65 -4.03 1.37 -2.76
N THR A 66 -4.52 1.14 -1.55
CA THR A 66 -4.99 2.22 -0.66
C THR A 66 -3.81 3.10 -0.23
N VAL A 67 -2.70 2.51 0.21
CA VAL A 67 -1.50 3.26 0.61
C VAL A 67 -0.95 4.06 -0.58
N VAL A 68 -0.79 3.44 -1.75
CA VAL A 68 -0.30 4.12 -2.96
C VAL A 68 -1.19 5.32 -3.32
N ARG A 69 -2.51 5.15 -3.29
CA ARG A 69 -3.46 6.26 -3.56
C ARG A 69 -3.38 7.38 -2.52
N CYS A 70 -3.15 7.05 -1.25
CA CYS A 70 -2.88 8.04 -0.20
C CYS A 70 -1.61 8.84 -0.51
N LEU A 71 -0.50 8.17 -0.83
CA LEU A 71 0.78 8.80 -1.16
C LEU A 71 0.68 9.68 -2.42
N ASP A 72 -0.01 9.20 -3.46
CA ASP A 72 -0.30 9.98 -4.65
C ASP A 72 -1.16 11.21 -4.34
N SER A 73 -2.11 11.11 -3.40
CA SER A 73 -2.94 12.24 -2.99
C SER A 73 -2.13 13.30 -2.24
N VAL A 74 -1.22 12.89 -1.35
CA VAL A 74 -0.27 13.81 -0.68
C VAL A 74 0.61 14.50 -1.72
N THR A 75 1.13 13.73 -2.66
CA THR A 75 1.96 14.23 -3.76
C THR A 75 1.20 15.28 -4.59
N LYS A 76 0.00 14.95 -5.06
CA LYS A 76 -0.86 15.86 -5.83
C LYS A 76 -1.19 17.15 -5.06
N ALA A 77 -1.41 17.05 -3.75
CA ALA A 77 -1.67 18.21 -2.90
C ALA A 77 -0.43 19.11 -2.78
N ALA A 78 0.76 18.52 -2.64
CA ALA A 78 2.03 19.22 -2.55
C ALA A 78 2.50 19.83 -3.88
N THR A 79 2.12 19.22 -5.02
CA THR A 79 2.45 19.72 -6.37
C THR A 79 1.32 20.51 -7.02
N LYS A 80 0.32 20.95 -6.25
CA LYS A 80 -0.81 21.70 -6.82
C LYS A 80 -0.27 22.94 -7.53
N ALA A 81 -0.46 22.97 -8.86
CA ALA A 81 0.32 23.81 -9.76
C ALA A 81 0.39 25.28 -9.31
N GLY A 82 1.62 25.76 -9.10
CA GLY A 82 1.92 27.15 -8.76
C GLY A 82 1.49 27.60 -7.36
N MET A 83 0.97 26.70 -6.52
CA MET A 83 0.40 27.08 -5.22
C MET A 83 1.40 27.03 -4.07
N TRP A 84 2.42 26.18 -4.15
CA TRP A 84 3.37 25.93 -3.06
C TRP A 84 4.81 26.11 -3.52
N LEU A 85 5.58 26.84 -2.72
CA LEU A 85 7.04 26.89 -2.77
C LEU A 85 7.63 25.84 -1.80
N PRO A 86 8.90 25.42 -1.98
CA PRO A 86 9.56 24.50 -1.05
C PRO A 86 9.52 24.95 0.41
N GLY A 87 9.51 26.27 0.65
CA GLY A 87 9.40 26.87 1.98
C GLY A 87 8.04 26.67 2.66
N ASP A 88 6.98 26.44 1.88
CA ASP A 88 5.60 26.25 2.38
C ASP A 88 5.33 24.82 2.85
N LEU A 89 6.17 23.87 2.45
CA LEU A 89 6.08 22.47 2.89
C LEU A 89 6.47 22.34 4.37
N SER A 90 5.83 21.42 5.09
CA SER A 90 6.32 21.00 6.42
C SER A 90 7.75 20.49 6.32
N GLU A 91 8.47 20.46 7.45
CA GLU A 91 9.87 20.02 7.46
C GLU A 91 10.02 18.60 6.90
N GLU A 92 9.16 17.67 7.32
CA GLU A 92 9.16 16.28 6.91
C GLU A 92 8.90 16.14 5.40
N LEU A 93 7.88 16.83 4.89
CA LEU A 93 7.53 16.78 3.48
C LEU A 93 8.60 17.45 2.60
N ARG A 94 9.26 18.49 3.12
CA ARG A 94 10.39 19.16 2.47
C ARG A 94 11.62 18.27 2.42
N GLN A 95 11.92 17.52 3.49
CA GLN A 95 13.00 16.53 3.49
C GLN A 95 12.76 15.47 2.40
N GLU A 96 11.51 15.02 2.24
CA GLU A 96 11.14 14.07 1.19
C GLU A 96 11.22 14.67 -0.21
N TRP A 97 10.77 15.91 -0.39
CA TRP A 97 10.95 16.62 -1.64
C TRP A 97 12.44 16.76 -2.02
N VAL A 98 13.31 17.13 -1.05
CA VAL A 98 14.76 17.19 -1.26
C VAL A 98 15.32 15.82 -1.60
N ARG A 99 14.89 14.75 -0.91
CA ARG A 99 15.32 13.37 -1.18
C ARG A 99 15.04 12.96 -2.63
N VAL A 100 13.89 13.35 -3.17
CA VAL A 100 13.51 13.10 -4.56
C VAL A 100 14.33 13.98 -5.52
N MET A 101 14.38 15.29 -5.29
CA MET A 101 15.09 16.24 -6.17
C MET A 101 16.60 15.96 -6.26
N ALA A 102 17.24 15.76 -5.10
CA ALA A 102 18.67 15.49 -5.00
C ALA A 102 19.02 14.00 -5.16
N HIS A 103 18.01 13.13 -5.35
CA HIS A 103 18.19 11.69 -5.57
C HIS A 103 19.05 11.00 -4.48
N THR A 104 18.88 11.41 -3.23
CA THR A 104 19.72 10.93 -2.10
C THR A 104 19.42 9.49 -1.67
N HIS A 105 18.39 8.89 -2.25
CA HIS A 105 17.92 7.54 -1.98
C HIS A 105 18.48 6.49 -2.96
N ILE A 106 19.17 6.93 -4.02
CA ILE A 106 19.84 6.06 -4.98
C ILE A 106 21.36 6.28 -4.93
N ASP A 107 22.12 5.24 -5.26
CA ASP A 107 23.57 5.40 -5.37
C ASP A 107 23.92 6.08 -6.70
N LEU A 108 24.67 7.16 -6.60
CA LEU A 108 25.04 8.03 -7.71
C LEU A 108 26.56 8.20 -7.75
N ASN A 109 27.11 8.30 -8.96
CA ASN A 109 28.50 8.74 -9.14
C ASN A 109 28.67 10.23 -8.81
N TYR A 110 29.91 10.70 -8.70
CA TYR A 110 30.21 12.07 -8.30
C TYR A 110 29.60 13.13 -9.23
N GLU A 111 29.59 12.88 -10.55
CA GLU A 111 29.02 13.81 -11.55
C GLU A 111 27.52 13.97 -11.39
N ASN A 112 26.80 12.86 -11.23
CA ASN A 112 25.35 12.88 -11.05
C ASN A 112 24.96 13.50 -9.70
N ARG A 113 25.72 13.25 -8.63
CA ARG A 113 25.50 13.92 -7.33
C ARG A 113 25.61 15.44 -7.47
N LEU A 114 26.66 15.93 -8.13
CA LEU A 114 26.85 17.36 -8.38
C LEU A 114 25.72 17.91 -9.26
N LYS A 115 25.37 17.20 -10.34
CA LYS A 115 24.29 17.59 -11.26
C LYS A 115 22.97 17.80 -10.52
N TYR A 116 22.53 16.84 -9.71
CA TYR A 116 21.25 16.96 -8.98
C TYR A 116 21.30 18.00 -7.86
N ALA A 117 22.46 18.17 -7.21
CA ALA A 117 22.65 19.27 -6.26
C ALA A 117 22.49 20.64 -6.93
N LEU A 118 23.07 20.84 -8.13
CA LEU A 118 22.91 22.07 -8.91
C LEU A 118 21.45 22.29 -9.33
N VAL A 119 20.73 21.24 -9.74
CA VAL A 119 19.29 21.33 -10.07
C VAL A 119 18.48 21.77 -8.85
N LEU A 120 18.73 21.20 -7.68
CA LEU A 120 18.06 21.61 -6.44
C LEU A 120 18.38 23.07 -6.09
N CYS A 121 19.64 23.47 -6.13
CA CYS A 121 20.05 24.85 -5.85
C CYS A 121 19.41 25.84 -6.84
N GLN A 122 19.39 25.51 -8.13
CA GLN A 122 18.76 26.35 -9.15
C GLN A 122 17.26 26.52 -8.86
N HIS A 123 16.56 25.43 -8.52
CA HIS A 123 15.15 25.47 -8.18
C HIS A 123 14.86 26.42 -6.99
N LEU A 124 15.74 26.43 -6.00
CA LEU A 124 15.62 27.33 -4.84
C LEU A 124 15.95 28.79 -5.19
N ILE A 125 17.02 29.03 -5.98
CA ILE A 125 17.43 30.38 -6.40
C ILE A 125 16.35 31.03 -7.27
N GLU A 126 15.77 30.27 -8.20
CA GLU A 126 14.70 30.73 -9.08
C GLU A 126 13.34 30.79 -8.38
N SER A 127 13.24 30.37 -7.11
CA SER A 127 12.00 30.34 -6.33
C SER A 127 10.88 29.58 -7.08
N LEU A 128 11.23 28.46 -7.70
CA LEU A 128 10.27 27.66 -8.45
C LEU A 128 9.27 26.97 -7.52
N PRO A 129 8.02 26.76 -7.98
CA PRO A 129 7.05 25.99 -7.24
C PRO A 129 7.43 24.50 -7.21
N VAL A 130 6.94 23.81 -6.19
CA VAL A 130 7.11 22.36 -6.03
C VAL A 130 6.49 21.65 -7.23
N THR A 131 7.35 21.05 -8.06
CA THR A 131 6.98 20.34 -9.28
C THR A 131 7.69 19.00 -9.32
N ASN A 132 7.09 18.03 -10.04
CA ASN A 132 7.65 16.68 -10.22
C ASN A 132 8.01 15.94 -8.92
N PHE A 133 7.43 16.34 -7.79
CA PHE A 133 7.51 15.55 -6.57
C PHE A 133 6.70 14.28 -6.80
N ARG A 134 7.31 13.12 -6.56
CA ARG A 134 6.63 11.83 -6.53
C ARG A 134 7.23 11.03 -5.40
N LEU A 135 6.40 10.72 -4.41
CA LEU A 135 6.82 9.88 -3.30
C LEU A 135 7.08 8.47 -3.83
N GLU A 136 8.30 7.98 -3.64
CA GLU A 136 8.58 6.57 -3.81
C GLU A 136 8.04 5.82 -2.59
N SER A 137 7.25 4.78 -2.86
CA SER A 137 6.86 3.80 -1.85
C SER A 137 8.14 3.13 -1.31
N GLY A 138 8.63 3.61 -0.18
CA GLY A 138 9.79 3.02 0.50
C GLY A 138 9.54 1.53 0.79
N GLY A 139 10.61 0.72 0.75
CA GLY A 139 10.54 -0.68 1.17
C GLY A 139 10.00 -1.69 0.15
N GLY A 140 10.01 -1.36 -1.15
CA GLY A 140 9.81 -2.35 -2.21
C GLY A 140 8.39 -2.92 -2.35
N GLY A 141 7.37 -2.16 -1.94
CA GLY A 141 5.97 -2.59 -2.07
C GLY A 141 5.62 -3.76 -1.16
N SER A 142 6.06 -3.70 0.12
CA SER A 142 5.73 -4.70 1.14
C SER A 142 5.10 -4.06 2.39
N TRP A 143 3.79 -3.79 2.31
CA TRP A 143 3.04 -3.03 3.31
C TRP A 143 2.52 -3.90 4.47
N ASP A 144 2.81 -3.47 5.69
CA ASP A 144 2.17 -3.89 6.94
C ASP A 144 1.84 -2.64 7.78
N ASP A 145 1.29 -2.84 8.98
CA ASP A 145 0.92 -1.76 9.88
C ASP A 145 2.11 -0.88 10.29
N SER A 146 3.27 -1.48 10.58
CA SER A 146 4.48 -0.74 10.92
C SER A 146 4.97 0.11 9.75
N ALA A 147 5.01 -0.45 8.53
CA ALA A 147 5.41 0.29 7.33
C ALA A 147 4.47 1.47 7.04
N ILE A 148 3.16 1.31 7.31
CA ILE A 148 2.17 2.38 7.17
C ILE A 148 2.38 3.47 8.23
N GLU A 149 2.67 3.12 9.48
CA GLU A 149 3.01 4.06 10.55
C GLU A 149 4.30 4.83 10.23
N ASP A 150 5.33 4.13 9.75
CA ASP A 150 6.63 4.70 9.40
C ASP A 150 6.51 5.71 8.26
N ILE A 151 5.82 5.37 7.17
CA ILE A 151 5.65 6.30 6.04
C ILE A 151 4.79 7.50 6.45
N THR A 152 3.76 7.29 7.29
CA THR A 152 2.91 8.38 7.76
C THR A 152 3.71 9.37 8.60
N THR A 153 4.55 8.87 9.50
CA THR A 153 5.46 9.68 10.32
C THR A 153 6.50 10.40 9.46
N ARG A 154 7.11 9.71 8.50
CA ARG A 154 8.09 10.28 7.55
C ARG A 154 7.53 11.43 6.70
N LEU A 155 6.22 11.46 6.47
CA LEU A 155 5.55 12.54 5.75
C LEU A 155 5.03 13.67 6.67
N GLY A 156 5.30 13.60 7.98
CA GLY A 156 4.77 14.56 8.97
C GLY A 156 3.26 14.46 9.16
N CYS A 157 2.66 13.35 8.74
CA CYS A 157 1.23 13.11 8.88
C CYS A 157 0.93 12.38 10.20
N GLN A 158 -0.25 12.64 10.76
CA GLN A 158 -0.73 11.91 11.93
C GLN A 158 -1.76 10.87 11.51
N LEU A 159 -1.43 9.59 11.69
CA LEU A 159 -2.37 8.50 11.43
C LEU A 159 -3.44 8.49 12.51
N LYS A 160 -4.69 8.81 12.14
CA LYS A 160 -5.83 8.77 13.06
C LYS A 160 -6.55 7.44 12.93
N VAL A 161 -6.27 6.55 13.87
CA VAL A 161 -6.92 5.24 13.99
C VAL A 161 -7.69 5.18 15.30
N SER A 162 -8.86 4.54 15.31
CA SER A 162 -9.58 4.31 16.57
C SER A 162 -8.76 3.36 17.45
N LYS A 163 -8.85 3.54 18.78
CA LYS A 163 -8.12 2.68 19.74
C LYS A 163 -8.42 1.20 19.53
N GLN A 164 -9.68 0.87 19.22
CA GLN A 164 -10.10 -0.50 18.96
C GLN A 164 -9.38 -1.10 17.74
N VAL A 165 -9.41 -0.40 16.61
CA VAL A 165 -8.75 -0.88 15.38
C VAL A 165 -7.24 -1.00 15.57
N TYR A 166 -6.62 -0.04 16.26
CA TYR A 166 -5.18 -0.11 16.58
C TYR A 166 -4.84 -1.35 17.40
N GLN A 167 -5.63 -1.64 18.45
CA GLN A 167 -5.45 -2.84 19.27
C GLN A 167 -5.66 -4.12 18.47
N ASP A 168 -6.67 -4.18 17.62
CA ASP A 168 -6.99 -5.37 16.82
C ASP A 168 -5.90 -5.68 15.79
N ILE A 169 -5.30 -4.64 15.19
CA ILE A 169 -4.19 -4.81 14.23
C ILE A 169 -2.90 -5.28 14.91
N LYS A 170 -2.58 -4.75 16.10
CA LYS A 170 -1.37 -5.11 16.84
C LYS A 170 -1.50 -6.43 17.60
N ARG A 171 -2.73 -6.92 17.83
CA ARG A 171 -2.97 -8.17 18.53
C ARG A 171 -2.48 -9.35 17.69
N PRO A 172 -1.62 -10.23 18.25
CA PRO A 172 -1.24 -11.47 17.57
C PRO A 172 -2.47 -12.34 17.28
N PHE A 173 -2.56 -12.82 16.05
CA PHE A 173 -3.66 -13.67 15.58
C PHE A 173 -3.18 -15.07 15.23
N LYS A 174 -2.20 -15.19 14.33
CA LYS A 174 -1.64 -16.47 13.87
C LYS A 174 -0.15 -16.31 13.57
N ASP A 175 0.64 -17.34 13.88
CA ASP A 175 2.11 -17.32 13.79
C ASP A 175 2.76 -16.15 14.57
N ASP A 176 2.12 -15.71 15.66
CA ASP A 176 2.48 -14.51 16.42
C ASP A 176 2.45 -13.19 15.61
N LEU A 177 1.78 -13.19 14.46
CA LEU A 177 1.62 -12.03 13.59
C LEU A 177 0.25 -11.37 13.76
N GLY A 178 0.22 -10.04 13.67
CA GLY A 178 -1.01 -9.28 13.47
C GLY A 178 -1.59 -9.50 12.07
N PRO A 179 -2.85 -9.10 11.83
CA PRO A 179 -3.56 -9.39 10.57
C PRO A 179 -2.84 -8.88 9.31
N LEU A 180 -2.33 -7.65 9.30
CA LEU A 180 -1.65 -7.08 8.13
C LEU A 180 -0.30 -7.75 7.86
N ALA A 181 0.48 -8.02 8.92
CA ALA A 181 1.73 -8.76 8.81
C ALA A 181 1.50 -10.19 8.29
N LEU A 182 0.43 -10.85 8.72
CA LEU A 182 0.05 -12.17 8.24
C LEU A 182 -0.33 -12.16 6.76
N VAL A 183 -1.15 -11.21 6.32
CA VAL A 183 -1.55 -11.04 4.91
C VAL A 183 -0.31 -10.81 4.03
N LYS A 184 0.59 -9.92 4.46
CA LYS A 184 1.88 -9.68 3.79
C LYS A 184 2.72 -10.96 3.68
N LYS A 185 2.88 -11.69 4.79
CA LYS A 185 3.64 -12.96 4.81
C LYS A 185 3.05 -13.98 3.83
N LEU A 186 1.74 -14.20 3.87
CA LEU A 186 1.06 -15.18 3.03
C LEU A 186 1.13 -14.80 1.55
N ARG A 187 0.95 -13.53 1.20
CA ARG A 187 1.16 -13.03 -0.18
C ARG A 187 2.58 -13.29 -0.65
N ASN A 188 3.59 -13.01 0.18
CA ASN A 188 4.99 -13.24 -0.19
C ASN A 188 5.31 -14.72 -0.37
N SER A 189 4.74 -15.61 0.46
CA SER A 189 4.85 -17.06 0.27
C SER A 189 4.26 -17.50 -1.08
N LEU A 190 3.12 -16.96 -1.49
CA LEU A 190 2.53 -17.27 -2.80
C LEU A 190 3.40 -16.82 -3.98
N ALA A 191 4.12 -15.71 -3.83
CA ALA A 191 5.01 -15.20 -4.86
C ALA A 191 6.31 -16.01 -4.99
N HIS A 192 6.76 -16.66 -3.92
CA HIS A 192 8.04 -17.36 -3.87
C HIS A 192 7.96 -18.90 -3.89
N GLY A 193 6.75 -19.46 -3.80
CA GLY A 193 6.50 -20.91 -3.84
C GLY A 193 6.36 -21.52 -2.46
#